data_AF-A0A2E9QKL3-F1
#
_entry.id   AF-A0A2E9QKL3-F1
#
_cell.length_a   1.000
_cell.length_b   1.000
_cell.length_c   1.000
_cell.angle_alpha   90.00
_cell.angle_beta   90.00
_cell.angle_gamma   90.00
#
_symmetry.space_group_name_H-M   'P 1'
#
loop_
_entity.id
_entity.type
_entity.pdbx_description
1 polymer ?
#
loop_
_entity_poly.entity_id
_entity_poly.type
_entity_poly.pdbx_seq_one_letter_code
_entity_poly.pdbx_strand_id
1 'polypeptide(L)'
;MTKVSNRLSRLSESATLAMAQMSRELQAKGVDVISLSLGEPDFDTPEFIKEAAQKAINDNFSHYTPVPGLPEVRSAIATKFKRDN
;
A
#
# COMPACT_ATOMS: atom_id res chain seq x y z
N MET A 1 12.40 -13.32 27.56
CA MET A 1 11.52 -12.33 26.90
C MET A 1 12.39 -11.30 26.21
N THR A 2 12.14 -11.04 24.92
CA THR A 2 12.88 -10.03 24.15
C THR A 2 12.62 -8.65 24.74
N LYS A 3 13.66 -7.93 25.16
CA LYS A 3 13.53 -6.59 25.74
C LYS A 3 13.30 -5.58 24.61
N VAL A 4 12.11 -4.99 24.57
CA VAL A 4 11.71 -3.96 23.60
C VAL A 4 11.63 -2.58 24.27
N SER A 5 11.57 -1.52 23.47
CA SER A 5 11.40 -0.15 24.00
C SER A 5 10.00 0.09 24.57
N ASN A 6 9.89 1.01 25.55
CA ASN A 6 8.59 1.40 26.13
C ASN A 6 7.63 2.03 25.12
N ARG A 7 8.14 2.57 23.99
CA ARG A 7 7.28 3.09 22.94
C ARG A 7 6.55 1.96 22.21
N LEU A 8 7.26 0.86 21.94
CA LEU A 8 6.68 -0.30 21.28
C LEU A 8 5.67 -1.00 22.20
N SER A 9 5.96 -1.11 23.50
CA SER A 9 5.08 -1.78 24.47
C SER A 9 3.74 -1.07 24.70
N ARG A 10 3.56 0.16 24.19
CA ARG A 10 2.29 0.91 24.28
C ARG A 10 1.40 0.73 23.04
N LEU A 11 1.88 0.07 21.99
CA LEU A 11 1.07 -0.20 20.81
C LEU A 11 0.26 -1.48 21.03
N SER A 12 -1.05 -1.39 20.83
CA SER A 12 -1.93 -2.55 20.80
C SER A 12 -1.87 -3.24 19.44
N GLU A 13 -2.30 -4.49 19.39
CA GLU A 13 -2.52 -5.18 18.12
C GLU A 13 -3.63 -4.50 17.31
N SER A 14 -3.52 -4.60 15.98
CA SER A 14 -4.49 -4.02 15.06
C SER A 14 -5.73 -4.91 14.97
N ALA A 15 -6.87 -4.40 15.41
CA ALA A 15 -8.15 -5.11 15.30
C ALA A 15 -8.54 -5.37 13.83
N THR A 16 -8.26 -4.44 12.92
CA THR A 16 -8.51 -4.59 11.48
C THR A 16 -7.68 -5.72 10.87
N LEU A 17 -6.41 -5.84 11.27
CA LEU A 17 -5.55 -6.92 10.79
C LEU A 17 -5.97 -8.28 11.36
N ALA A 18 -6.37 -8.34 12.63
CA ALA A 18 -6.89 -9.55 13.27
C ALA A 18 -8.17 -10.05 12.57
N MET A 19 -9.09 -9.15 12.23
CA MET A 19 -10.30 -9.51 11.46
C MET A 19 -9.96 -10.01 10.05
N ALA A 20 -9.04 -9.33 9.35
CA ALA A 20 -8.60 -9.77 8.03
C ALA A 20 -7.95 -11.16 8.07
N GLN A 21 -7.17 -11.46 9.11
CA GLN A 21 -6.58 -12.78 9.32
C GLN A 21 -7.65 -13.84 9.57
N MET A 22 -8.59 -13.58 10.49
CA MET A 22 -9.69 -14.50 10.79
C MET A 22 -10.54 -14.82 9.55
N SER A 23 -10.83 -13.80 8.73
CA SER A 23 -11.54 -13.96 7.46
C SER A 23 -10.81 -14.94 6.52
N ARG A 24 -9.49 -14.76 6.31
CA ARG A 24 -8.67 -15.67 5.50
C ARG A 24 -8.63 -17.09 6.05
N GLU A 25 -8.52 -17.26 7.37
CA GLU A 25 -8.49 -18.57 8.02
C GLU A 25 -9.82 -19.33 7.87
N LEU A 26 -10.96 -18.63 7.93
CA LEU A 26 -12.28 -19.20 7.72
C LEU A 26 -12.49 -19.58 6.24
N GLN A 27 -12.10 -18.72 5.31
CA GLN A 27 -12.12 -19.02 3.88
C GLN A 27 -11.27 -20.26 3.55
N ALA A 28 -10.06 -20.38 4.13
CA ALA A 28 -9.20 -21.55 3.95
C ALA A 28 -9.80 -22.86 4.50
N LYS A 29 -10.75 -22.76 5.45
CA LYS A 29 -11.52 -23.89 5.98
C LYS A 29 -12.79 -24.19 5.15
N GLY A 30 -12.99 -23.49 4.04
CA GLY A 30 -14.16 -23.65 3.16
C GLY A 30 -15.42 -22.94 3.63
N VAL A 31 -15.32 -22.02 4.60
CA VAL A 31 -16.44 -21.18 5.01
C VAL A 31 -16.61 -20.06 3.98
N ASP A 32 -17.84 -19.84 3.52
CA ASP A 32 -18.17 -18.71 2.66
C ASP A 32 -18.18 -17.41 3.49
N VAL A 33 -17.20 -16.52 3.24
CA VAL A 33 -17.00 -15.29 4.00
C VAL A 33 -17.05 -14.09 3.04
N ILE A 34 -18.01 -13.20 3.29
CA ILE A 34 -18.09 -11.89 2.64
C ILE A 34 -17.28 -10.89 3.48
N SER A 35 -16.09 -10.54 3.00
CA SER A 35 -15.21 -9.59 3.70
C SER A 35 -15.56 -8.15 3.34
N LEU A 36 -16.17 -7.42 4.28
CA LEU A 36 -16.42 -5.97 4.19
C LEU A 36 -15.41 -5.15 5.01
N SER A 37 -14.23 -5.73 5.28
CA SER A 37 -13.27 -5.22 6.26
C SER A 37 -12.04 -4.53 5.67
N LEU A 38 -11.77 -4.72 4.37
CA LEU A 38 -10.60 -4.16 3.70
C LEU A 38 -10.97 -2.85 2.99
N GLY A 39 -10.09 -1.85 3.09
CA GLY A 39 -10.28 -0.52 2.52
C GLY A 39 -9.57 -0.29 1.18
N GLU A 40 -9.08 -1.34 0.54
CA GLU A 40 -8.49 -1.27 -0.80
C GLU A 40 -9.55 -1.56 -1.87
N PRO A 41 -9.45 -0.95 -3.07
CA PRO A 41 -10.37 -1.26 -4.15
C PRO A 41 -10.23 -2.70 -4.67
N ASP A 42 -11.29 -3.21 -5.29
CA ASP A 42 -11.38 -4.54 -5.88
C ASP A 42 -10.83 -4.63 -7.31
N PHE A 43 -10.47 -3.50 -7.91
CA PHE A 43 -9.91 -3.42 -9.26
C PHE A 43 -8.39 -3.39 -9.27
N ASP A 44 -7.82 -4.00 -10.30
CA ASP A 44 -6.37 -3.97 -10.55
C ASP A 44 -5.88 -2.57 -10.92
N THR A 45 -4.59 -2.34 -10.69
CA THR A 45 -3.88 -1.15 -11.19
C THR A 45 -4.08 -1.00 -12.72
N PRO A 46 -4.43 0.21 -13.22
CA PRO A 46 -4.58 0.46 -14.65
C PRO A 46 -3.35 0.10 -15.50
N GLU A 47 -3.56 -0.38 -16.72
CA GLU A 47 -2.49 -0.93 -17.57
C GLU A 47 -1.40 0.09 -17.89
N PHE A 48 -1.75 1.33 -18.20
CA PHE A 48 -0.77 2.38 -18.49
C PHE A 48 0.19 2.67 -17.32
N ILE A 49 -0.23 2.40 -16.07
CA ILE A 49 0.63 2.53 -14.89
C ILE A 49 1.59 1.34 -14.81
N LYS A 50 1.11 0.13 -15.11
CA LYS A 50 1.95 -1.08 -15.17
C LYS A 50 3.02 -0.95 -16.25
N GLU A 51 2.65 -0.49 -17.45
CA GLU A 51 3.57 -0.24 -18.56
C GLU A 51 4.63 0.81 -18.21
N ALA A 52 4.25 1.91 -17.57
CA ALA A 52 5.20 2.94 -17.11
C ALA A 52 6.20 2.39 -16.08
N ALA A 53 5.74 1.54 -15.16
CA ALA A 53 6.60 0.89 -14.18
C ALA A 53 7.57 -0.11 -14.84
N GLN A 54 7.09 -0.92 -15.80
CA GLN A 54 7.94 -1.82 -16.59
C GLN A 54 9.00 -1.05 -17.37
N LYS A 55 8.62 0.07 -17.99
CA LYS A 55 9.56 0.95 -18.68
C LYS A 55 10.62 1.50 -17.73
N ALA A 56 10.23 1.96 -16.54
CA ALA A 56 11.18 2.45 -15.55
C ALA A 56 12.20 1.39 -15.12
N ILE A 57 11.76 0.12 -14.99
CA ILE A 57 12.67 -1.01 -14.75
C ILE A 57 13.65 -1.18 -15.91
N ASN A 58 13.16 -1.21 -17.16
CA ASN A 58 13.99 -1.37 -18.36
C ASN A 58 15.01 -0.22 -18.53
N ASP A 59 14.63 0.99 -18.13
CA ASP A 59 15.46 2.19 -18.19
C ASP A 59 16.40 2.34 -16.96
N ASN A 60 16.43 1.35 -16.06
CA ASN A 60 17.25 1.35 -14.83
C ASN A 60 16.96 2.51 -13.85
N PHE A 61 15.70 2.89 -13.69
CA PHE A 61 15.27 3.75 -12.57
C PHE A 61 15.28 2.98 -11.24
N SER A 62 16.48 2.61 -10.76
CA SER A 62 16.71 1.75 -9.59
C SER A 62 17.59 2.37 -8.50
N HIS A 63 18.13 3.57 -8.74
CA HIS A 63 18.99 4.28 -7.80
C HIS A 63 18.19 5.19 -6.86
N TYR A 64 18.87 5.69 -5.82
CA TYR A 64 18.27 6.59 -4.85
C TYR A 64 17.66 7.82 -5.52
N THR A 65 16.39 8.07 -5.21
CA THR A 65 15.72 9.32 -5.54
C THR A 65 16.13 10.40 -4.53
N PRO A 66 15.95 11.69 -4.86
CA PRO A 66 16.03 12.74 -3.86
C PRO A 66 15.09 12.44 -2.67
N VAL A 67 15.48 12.83 -1.46
CA VAL A 67 14.65 12.71 -0.24
C VAL A 67 13.21 13.24 -0.43
N PRO A 68 12.97 14.40 -1.06
CA PRO A 68 11.61 14.88 -1.28
C PRO A 68 10.82 14.13 -2.37
N GLY A 69 11.44 13.18 -3.07
CA GLY A 69 10.90 12.49 -4.25
C GLY A 69 11.37 13.10 -5.58
N LEU A 70 11.05 12.41 -6.67
CA LEU A 70 11.41 12.80 -8.05
C LEU A 70 10.77 14.15 -8.44
N PRO A 71 11.53 15.10 -9.02
CA PRO A 71 11.01 16.42 -9.42
C PRO A 71 9.79 16.37 -10.35
N GLU A 72 9.77 15.44 -11.29
CA GLU A 72 8.69 15.21 -12.24
C GLU A 72 7.39 14.76 -11.55
N VAL A 73 7.50 13.86 -10.56
CA VAL A 73 6.35 13.40 -9.77
C VAL A 73 5.80 14.54 -8.92
N ARG A 74 6.68 15.30 -8.26
CA ARG A 74 6.27 16.46 -7.45
C ARG A 74 5.56 17.53 -8.29
N SER A 75 6.05 17.79 -9.50
CA SER A 75 5.45 18.75 -10.44
C SER A 75 4.10 18.27 -10.96
N ALA A 76 3.96 16.97 -11.24
CA ALA A 76 2.69 16.37 -11.65
C ALA A 76 1.64 16.46 -10.53
N ILE A 77 2.03 16.18 -9.28
CA ILE A 77 1.16 16.32 -8.09
C ILE A 77 0.69 17.77 -7.92
N ALA A 78 1.61 18.74 -8.00
CA ALA A 78 1.26 20.16 -7.89
C ALA A 78 0.28 20.59 -8.99
N THR A 79 0.49 20.12 -10.22
CA THR A 79 -0.41 20.36 -11.35
C THR A 79 -1.79 19.74 -11.13
N LYS A 80 -1.85 18.50 -10.63
CA LYS A 80 -3.11 17.83 -10.27
C LYS A 80 -3.87 18.62 -9.21
N PHE A 81 -3.18 19.12 -8.18
CA PHE A 81 -3.83 19.92 -7.14
C PHE A 81 -4.35 21.25 -7.68
N LYS A 82 -3.61 21.94 -8.56
CA LYS A 82 -4.09 23.18 -9.17
C LYS A 82 -5.30 22.98 -10.09
N ARG A 83 -5.43 21.80 -10.71
CA ARG A 83 -6.52 21.47 -11.62
C ARG A 83 -7.79 21.04 -10.89
N ASP A 84 -7.66 20.28 -9.80
CA ASP A 84 -8.76 19.55 -9.19
C ASP A 84 -9.22 20.09 -7.81
N ASN A 85 -8.45 21.00 -7.19
CA ASN A 85 -8.81 21.68 -5.95
C ASN A 85 -9.16 23.15 -6.21
#